data_AF-A0A246FRG5-F1
#
_entry.id   AF-A0A246FRG5-F1
#
_cell.length_a   1.000
_cell.length_b   1.000
_cell.length_c   1.000
_cell.angle_alpha   90.00
_cell.angle_beta   90.00
_cell.angle_gamma   90.00
#
_symmetry.space_group_name_H-M   'P 1'
#
loop_
_entity.id
_entity.type
_entity.pdbx_description
1 polymer ?
#
loop_
_entity_poly.entity_id
_entity_poly.type
_entity_poly.pdbx_seq_one_letter_code
_entity_poly.pdbx_strand_id
1 'polypeptide(L)'
;MLFTPSPMLLKLLYTRGSLHNTPEGVAFSIKNRLDTVRITRIDYVQLDGQRLGLENIAIDLGGGDVRPAVVFNADSAGFTLPVGQSATFYLATSQLAEGLHSIQVQFAADPFGDLHVEVEDSITLKPDNRPRIPRDTHDDYSDEAIRKRQEFAEEFTGQQFEHLKQYSFDAHALQGNCEHFTGVAQIPVGLAGPLHVNGEHAQGDFLIPMATTEGTLVASYNRGIQLLNLSGGVKCTVIGDAMQRAPVFVFDDARGARDFGRWVEEEIGRIRPEAESTSSIAKLQYIDTYLSNKFAFLRFNYSTGDAAGQNMVGRATFAACSWILENYKGAPVRHFYLESNFATDKKASQINVMRTRGKRVVAEAVIPRNLLQQRMRVTPEQLAYHGQVSNVGAFMSGANNNGAHSANGITALFIATGQDVANVSESSAGVFYSEITAEKDLYISITIPSLIVATHGGGTGLATQNEYLRMLGCVGRGTVNKFAEIVAGVVLAGELSLGSAISSSDWVSSHEQYGRNR
;
A
#
# COMPACT_ATOMS: atom_id res chain seq x y z
N MET A 1 -9.17 -30.75 -8.18
CA MET A 1 -7.80 -30.87 -8.73
C MET A 1 -6.88 -30.18 -7.75
N LEU A 2 -5.78 -30.83 -7.39
CA LEU A 2 -4.76 -30.29 -6.48
C LEU A 2 -3.98 -29.20 -7.23
N PHE A 3 -3.91 -27.99 -6.66
CA PHE A 3 -3.10 -26.87 -7.17
C PHE A 3 -1.65 -27.34 -7.33
N THR A 4 -1.04 -27.20 -8.51
CA THR A 4 0.37 -27.54 -8.72
C THR A 4 1.09 -26.26 -9.16
N PRO A 5 1.83 -25.59 -8.26
CA PRO A 5 2.41 -24.29 -8.54
C PRO A 5 3.29 -24.35 -9.80
N SER A 6 3.12 -23.42 -10.73
CA SER A 6 3.96 -23.36 -11.94
C SER A 6 5.46 -23.30 -11.60
N PRO A 7 6.37 -23.81 -12.45
CA PRO A 7 7.82 -23.73 -12.21
C PRO A 7 8.31 -22.31 -11.91
N MET A 8 7.67 -21.30 -12.50
CA MET A 8 8.00 -19.90 -12.26
C MET A 8 7.64 -19.44 -10.84
N LEU A 9 6.52 -19.92 -10.28
CA LEU A 9 6.12 -19.66 -8.90
C LEU A 9 7.04 -20.38 -7.90
N LEU A 10 7.48 -21.59 -8.23
CA LEU A 10 8.38 -22.37 -7.38
C LEU A 10 9.74 -21.70 -7.20
N LYS A 11 10.26 -21.00 -8.21
CA LYS A 11 11.49 -20.19 -8.08
C LYS A 11 11.36 -19.09 -7.01
N LEU A 12 10.16 -18.57 -6.76
CA LEU A 12 9.94 -17.54 -5.74
C LEU A 12 10.03 -18.07 -4.31
N LEU A 13 9.98 -19.40 -4.12
CA LEU A 13 10.14 -20.01 -2.80
C LEU A 13 11.58 -19.89 -2.29
N TYR A 14 12.57 -19.89 -3.19
CA TYR A 14 13.97 -19.76 -2.80
C TYR A 14 14.27 -18.39 -2.20
N THR A 15 15.04 -18.35 -1.10
CA THR A 15 15.49 -17.11 -0.48
C THR A 15 16.79 -16.67 -1.16
N ARG A 16 16.68 -15.74 -2.11
CA ARG A 16 17.85 -15.23 -2.85
C ARG A 16 18.92 -14.66 -1.91
N GLY A 17 20.17 -15.05 -2.11
CA GLY A 17 21.30 -14.68 -1.25
C GLY A 17 21.39 -15.49 0.05
N SER A 18 20.63 -16.59 0.18
CA SER A 18 20.73 -17.46 1.36
C SER A 18 21.82 -18.52 1.22
N LEU A 19 22.36 -18.75 0.02
CA LEU A 19 23.45 -19.70 -0.19
C LEU A 19 24.73 -19.24 0.52
N HIS A 20 25.24 -20.06 1.42
CA HIS A 20 26.49 -19.79 2.12
C HIS A 20 27.20 -21.09 2.51
N ASN A 21 28.52 -21.01 2.69
CA ASN A 21 29.32 -22.12 3.22
C ASN A 21 29.17 -22.21 4.74
N THR A 22 29.06 -23.44 5.25
CA THR A 22 29.11 -23.79 6.67
C THR A 22 30.40 -24.57 6.95
N PRO A 23 30.79 -24.77 8.23
CA PRO A 23 31.97 -25.59 8.54
C PRO A 23 31.86 -27.03 8.00
N GLU A 24 30.64 -27.57 7.93
CA GLU A 24 30.35 -28.95 7.51
C GLU A 24 29.87 -29.07 6.05
N GLY A 25 29.76 -27.95 5.32
CA GLY A 25 29.39 -27.95 3.91
C GLY A 25 28.72 -26.66 3.44
N VAL A 26 27.46 -26.74 3.02
CA VAL A 26 26.73 -25.63 2.37
C VAL A 26 25.32 -25.55 2.92
N ALA A 27 24.78 -24.34 3.07
CA ALA A 27 23.39 -24.13 3.44
C ALA A 27 22.68 -23.07 2.58
N PHE A 28 21.38 -23.23 2.41
CA PHE A 28 20.48 -22.26 1.79
C PHE A 28 19.07 -22.38 2.37
N SER A 29 18.20 -21.41 2.12
CA SER A 29 16.85 -21.39 2.69
C SER A 29 15.76 -21.26 1.64
N ILE A 30 14.68 -22.03 1.82
CA ILE A 30 13.43 -21.90 1.08
C ILE A 30 12.38 -21.30 2.02
N LYS A 31 11.77 -20.19 1.62
CA LYS A 31 10.69 -19.53 2.35
C LYS A 31 9.34 -19.91 1.77
N ASN A 32 8.43 -20.37 2.60
CA ASN A 32 7.06 -20.63 2.17
C ASN A 32 6.33 -19.31 1.86
N ARG A 33 5.92 -19.14 0.60
CA ARG A 33 5.19 -17.96 0.11
C ARG A 33 3.81 -18.28 -0.47
N LEU A 34 3.35 -19.52 -0.34
CA LEU A 34 2.11 -20.00 -0.95
C LEU A 34 0.99 -19.96 0.11
N ASP A 35 0.78 -21.08 0.79
CA ASP A 35 -0.14 -21.25 1.91
C ASP A 35 0.53 -22.13 2.98
N THR A 36 -0.05 -22.30 4.16
CA THR A 36 0.50 -23.19 5.19
C THR A 36 0.49 -24.61 4.64
N VAL A 37 1.68 -25.12 4.31
CA VAL A 37 1.84 -26.43 3.67
C VAL A 37 2.34 -27.46 4.65
N ARG A 38 2.11 -28.73 4.33
CA ARG A 38 2.77 -29.84 5.02
C ARG A 38 3.80 -30.45 4.08
N ILE A 39 5.09 -30.27 4.36
CA ILE A 39 6.16 -30.94 3.61
C ILE A 39 6.14 -32.41 4.03
N THR A 40 5.88 -33.30 3.07
CA THR A 40 5.69 -34.73 3.30
C THR A 40 6.91 -35.54 2.91
N ARG A 41 7.75 -35.03 2.01
CA ARG A 41 8.95 -35.74 1.56
C ARG A 41 9.98 -34.79 0.98
N ILE A 42 11.25 -35.13 1.12
CA ILE A 42 12.38 -34.53 0.40
C ILE A 42 12.95 -35.61 -0.51
N ASP A 43 13.16 -35.32 -1.79
CA ASP A 43 13.66 -36.32 -2.74
C ASP A 43 15.16 -36.17 -3.00
N TYR A 44 15.61 -34.96 -3.36
CA TYR A 44 17.03 -34.65 -3.51
C TYR A 44 17.30 -33.15 -3.54
N VAL A 45 18.57 -32.82 -3.36
CA VAL A 45 19.14 -31.53 -3.71
C VAL A 45 20.27 -31.74 -4.71
N GLN A 46 20.39 -30.86 -5.70
CA GLN A 46 21.47 -30.85 -6.68
C GLN A 46 22.17 -29.50 -6.64
N LEU A 47 23.50 -29.52 -6.54
CA LEU A 47 24.36 -28.34 -6.61
C LEU A 47 25.30 -28.46 -7.81
N ASP A 48 25.30 -27.49 -8.71
CA ASP A 48 26.15 -27.46 -9.92
C ASP A 48 26.13 -28.76 -10.74
N GLY A 49 24.96 -29.39 -10.85
CA GLY A 49 24.81 -30.68 -11.54
C GLY A 49 25.12 -31.91 -10.69
N GLN A 50 25.70 -31.75 -9.49
CA GLN A 50 25.99 -32.85 -8.56
C GLN A 50 24.79 -33.11 -7.64
N ARG A 51 24.17 -34.28 -7.78
CA ARG A 51 23.04 -34.71 -6.95
C ARG A 51 23.52 -35.25 -5.60
N LEU A 52 22.94 -34.73 -4.53
CA LEU A 52 23.18 -35.17 -3.15
C LEU A 52 22.09 -36.16 -2.72
N GLY A 53 22.52 -37.26 -2.11
CA GLY A 53 21.64 -38.25 -1.46
C GLY A 53 21.03 -37.73 -0.17
N LEU A 54 19.93 -38.33 0.28
CA LEU A 54 19.17 -37.93 1.48
C LEU A 54 20.00 -37.98 2.76
N GLU A 55 20.99 -38.86 2.82
CA GLU A 55 21.95 -38.99 3.90
C GLU A 55 22.84 -37.74 4.07
N ASN A 56 22.97 -36.93 3.02
CA ASN A 56 23.77 -35.70 3.01
C ASN A 56 22.90 -34.44 3.13
N ILE A 57 21.61 -34.58 3.40
CA ILE A 57 20.67 -33.47 3.51
C ILE A 57 20.10 -33.45 4.92
N ALA A 58 20.16 -32.31 5.59
CA ALA A 58 19.45 -32.03 6.81
C ALA A 58 18.64 -30.73 6.67
N ILE A 59 17.55 -30.61 7.42
CA ILE A 59 16.63 -29.48 7.33
C ILE A 59 16.35 -28.94 8.72
N ASP A 60 16.44 -27.62 8.84
CA ASP A 60 15.94 -26.83 9.97
C ASP A 60 14.69 -26.07 9.52
N LEU A 61 13.56 -26.34 10.16
CA LEU A 61 12.30 -25.66 9.86
C LEU A 61 12.07 -24.40 10.72
N GLY A 62 13.08 -24.00 11.50
CA GLY A 62 13.03 -22.91 12.46
C GLY A 62 13.21 -23.40 13.90
N GLY A 63 13.82 -22.57 14.73
CA GLY A 63 14.07 -22.90 16.15
C GLY A 63 15.33 -23.71 16.42
N GLY A 64 16.11 -24.07 15.39
CA GLY A 64 17.42 -24.72 15.52
C GLY A 64 17.37 -26.24 15.65
N ASP A 65 16.20 -26.87 15.44
CA ASP A 65 16.05 -28.33 15.44
C ASP A 65 16.36 -28.89 14.04
N VAL A 66 17.63 -29.17 13.79
CA VAL A 66 18.13 -29.70 12.51
C VAL A 66 17.88 -31.21 12.43
N ARG A 67 17.11 -31.65 11.44
CA ARG A 67 16.77 -33.08 11.24
C ARG A 67 17.29 -33.62 9.91
N PRO A 68 17.94 -34.81 9.88
CA PRO A 68 18.32 -35.46 8.63
C PRO A 68 17.10 -35.76 7.75
N ALA A 69 17.22 -35.58 6.43
CA ALA A 69 16.13 -35.82 5.49
C ALA A 69 15.65 -37.28 5.49
N VAL A 70 16.51 -38.24 5.83
CA VAL A 70 16.13 -39.65 6.03
C VAL A 70 15.15 -39.82 7.17
N VAL A 71 15.38 -39.13 8.30
CA VAL A 71 14.50 -39.15 9.47
C VAL A 71 13.22 -38.38 9.18
N PHE A 72 13.35 -37.24 8.50
CA PHE A 72 12.22 -36.44 8.03
C PHE A 72 11.26 -37.25 7.16
N ASN A 73 11.79 -37.99 6.17
CA ASN A 73 10.98 -38.80 5.25
C ASN A 73 10.38 -40.05 5.91
N ALA A 74 10.97 -40.54 7.01
CA ALA A 74 10.43 -41.66 7.77
C ALA A 74 9.24 -41.23 8.66
N ASP A 75 9.10 -39.93 8.93
CA ASP A 75 7.98 -39.38 9.68
C ASP A 75 6.73 -39.24 8.81
N SER A 76 5.79 -40.17 8.99
CA SER A 76 4.53 -40.19 8.25
C SER A 76 3.61 -39.01 8.58
N ALA A 77 3.86 -38.30 9.69
CA ALA A 77 3.12 -37.10 10.04
C ALA A 77 3.46 -35.92 9.13
N GLY A 78 4.62 -35.92 8.47
CA GLY A 78 5.13 -34.76 7.72
C GLY A 78 5.28 -33.52 8.61
N PHE A 79 5.68 -32.40 8.03
CA PHE A 79 5.94 -31.18 8.80
C PHE A 79 5.21 -29.97 8.24
N THR A 80 4.47 -29.29 9.11
CA THR A 80 3.79 -28.05 8.76
C THR A 80 4.81 -26.92 8.66
N LEU A 81 4.90 -26.30 7.49
CA LEU A 81 5.65 -25.07 7.26
C LEU A 81 4.63 -23.93 7.06
N PRO A 82 4.39 -23.08 8.07
CA PRO A 82 3.47 -21.95 7.94
C PRO A 82 3.90 -20.96 6.86
N VAL A 83 2.94 -20.21 6.31
CA VAL A 83 3.25 -19.11 5.37
C VAL A 83 4.21 -18.12 6.03
N GLY A 84 5.25 -17.73 5.30
CA GLY A 84 6.23 -16.77 5.75
C GLY A 84 7.36 -17.35 6.60
N GLN A 85 7.30 -18.63 6.98
CA GLN A 85 8.45 -19.30 7.59
C GLN A 85 9.41 -19.87 6.55
N SER A 86 10.66 -20.09 6.96
CA SER A 86 11.72 -20.60 6.09
C SER A 86 12.23 -21.94 6.60
N ALA A 87 12.47 -22.86 5.67
CA ALA A 87 13.20 -24.09 5.87
C ALA A 87 14.63 -23.89 5.37
N THR A 88 15.62 -24.10 6.23
CA THR A 88 17.04 -24.06 5.88
C THR A 88 17.54 -25.48 5.62
N PHE A 89 18.07 -25.70 4.42
CA PHE A 89 18.70 -26.95 4.01
C PHE A 89 20.18 -26.87 4.32
N TYR A 90 20.69 -27.83 5.08
CA TYR A 90 22.10 -28.05 5.33
C TYR A 90 22.55 -29.26 4.52
N LEU A 91 23.60 -29.08 3.74
CA LEU A 91 24.12 -30.06 2.81
C LEU A 91 25.53 -30.46 3.23
N ALA A 92 25.72 -31.74 3.53
CA ALA A 92 27.03 -32.32 3.78
C ALA A 92 27.75 -32.51 2.43
N THR A 93 28.57 -31.53 2.07
CA THR A 93 29.30 -31.48 0.80
C THR A 93 30.57 -30.64 0.96
N SER A 94 31.44 -30.60 -0.06
CA SER A 94 32.52 -29.63 -0.09
C SER A 94 31.97 -28.20 -0.18
N GLN A 95 32.60 -27.28 0.52
CA GLN A 95 32.31 -25.84 0.39
C GLN A 95 32.40 -25.40 -1.09
N LEU A 96 31.51 -24.51 -1.50
CA LEU A 96 31.52 -23.96 -2.85
C LEU A 96 32.51 -22.80 -2.95
N ALA A 97 33.08 -22.63 -4.14
CA ALA A 97 33.94 -21.49 -4.46
C ALA A 97 33.13 -20.18 -4.48
N GLU A 98 33.83 -19.05 -4.53
CA GLU A 98 33.16 -17.77 -4.80
C GLU A 98 32.64 -17.74 -6.24
N GLY A 99 31.36 -17.40 -6.43
CA GLY A 99 30.75 -17.42 -7.76
C GLY A 99 29.27 -17.75 -7.74
N LEU A 100 28.70 -17.90 -8.94
CA LEU A 100 27.32 -18.30 -9.16
C LEU A 100 27.22 -19.83 -9.19
N HIS A 101 26.24 -20.38 -8.49
CA HIS A 101 25.99 -21.81 -8.38
C HIS A 101 24.54 -22.13 -8.69
N SER A 102 24.31 -23.25 -9.39
CA SER A 102 22.98 -23.76 -9.70
C SER A 102 22.50 -24.66 -8.57
N ILE A 103 21.26 -24.43 -8.11
CA ILE A 103 20.62 -25.20 -7.04
C ILE A 103 19.30 -25.75 -7.57
N GLN A 104 19.12 -27.07 -7.45
CA GLN A 104 17.84 -27.72 -7.68
C GLN A 104 17.40 -28.47 -6.43
N VAL A 105 16.12 -28.34 -6.06
CA VAL A 105 15.53 -29.03 -4.91
C VAL A 105 14.24 -29.68 -5.36
N GLN A 106 14.10 -30.97 -5.06
CA GLN A 106 12.85 -31.70 -5.24
C GLN A 106 12.31 -32.18 -3.89
N PHE A 107 11.04 -31.87 -3.64
CA PHE A 107 10.33 -32.23 -2.41
C PHE A 107 8.83 -32.35 -2.67
N ALA A 108 8.11 -33.07 -1.82
CA ALA A 108 6.66 -33.17 -1.85
C ALA A 108 6.04 -32.35 -0.71
N ALA A 109 4.95 -31.65 -1.00
CA ALA A 109 4.19 -30.92 0.00
C ALA A 109 2.68 -31.02 -0.25
N ASP A 110 1.88 -31.21 0.79
CA ASP A 110 0.42 -31.15 0.68
C ASP A 110 -0.06 -29.69 0.72
N PRO A 111 -1.04 -29.31 -0.11
CA PRO A 111 -1.80 -30.16 -1.04
C PRO A 111 -1.22 -30.18 -2.48
N PHE A 112 0.06 -29.87 -2.67
CA PHE A 112 0.64 -29.59 -3.99
C PHE A 112 1.33 -30.78 -4.66
N GLY A 113 1.58 -31.88 -3.93
CA GLY A 113 2.30 -33.03 -4.46
C GLY A 113 3.79 -32.72 -4.65
N ASP A 114 4.39 -33.27 -5.71
CA ASP A 114 5.82 -33.12 -6.00
C ASP A 114 6.14 -31.72 -6.57
N LEU A 115 7.09 -31.05 -5.95
CA LEU A 115 7.55 -29.71 -6.27
C LEU A 115 9.04 -29.74 -6.65
N HIS A 116 9.39 -28.96 -7.67
CA HIS A 116 10.75 -28.80 -8.15
C HIS A 116 11.13 -27.32 -8.21
N VAL A 117 12.15 -26.93 -7.45
CA VAL A 117 12.69 -25.57 -7.41
C VAL A 117 14.06 -25.59 -8.08
N GLU A 118 14.27 -24.75 -9.10
CA GLU A 118 15.56 -24.58 -9.79
C GLU A 118 15.93 -23.10 -9.87
N VAL A 119 17.06 -22.74 -9.27
CA VAL A 119 17.55 -21.36 -9.14
C VAL A 119 19.06 -21.27 -9.28
N GLU A 120 19.56 -20.05 -9.41
CA GLU A 120 20.98 -19.72 -9.29
C GLU A 120 21.17 -18.74 -8.12
N ASP A 121 22.20 -18.96 -7.30
CA ASP A 121 22.60 -18.07 -6.21
C ASP A 121 24.11 -17.97 -6.11
N SER A 122 24.64 -17.02 -5.34
CA SER A 122 26.08 -16.78 -5.28
C SER A 122 26.66 -16.90 -3.88
N ILE A 123 27.81 -17.57 -3.74
CA ILE A 123 28.62 -17.54 -2.53
C ILE A 123 29.55 -16.32 -2.57
N THR A 124 29.52 -15.51 -1.51
CA THR A 124 30.48 -14.42 -1.27
C THR A 124 31.27 -14.72 0.00
N LEU A 125 32.59 -14.92 -0.10
CA LEU A 125 33.43 -15.41 1.01
C LEU A 125 33.89 -14.33 2.01
N LYS A 126 33.71 -13.04 1.73
CA LYS A 126 34.20 -12.00 2.64
C LYS A 126 33.29 -11.86 3.86
N PRO A 127 33.81 -12.01 5.11
CA PRO A 127 33.08 -11.57 6.29
C PRO A 127 32.82 -10.08 6.09
N ASP A 128 31.55 -9.74 6.04
CA ASP A 128 31.11 -8.39 5.85
C ASP A 128 31.34 -7.60 7.14
N ASN A 129 32.56 -7.09 7.31
CA ASN A 129 32.94 -6.23 8.44
C ASN A 129 32.32 -4.83 8.35
N ARG A 130 31.36 -4.59 7.46
CA ARG A 130 30.63 -3.32 7.44
C ARG A 130 29.81 -3.22 8.73
N PRO A 131 29.70 -2.01 9.33
CA PRO A 131 28.80 -1.76 10.44
C PRO A 131 27.38 -2.22 10.08
N ARG A 132 26.74 -2.95 10.98
CA ARG A 132 25.36 -3.41 10.84
C ARG A 132 24.51 -2.82 11.95
N ILE A 133 23.30 -2.43 11.60
CA ILE A 133 22.31 -1.97 12.58
C ILE A 133 22.01 -3.16 13.53
N PRO A 134 22.12 -2.97 14.86
CA PRO A 134 21.80 -4.00 15.83
C PRO A 134 20.36 -4.51 15.65
N ARG A 135 20.21 -5.82 15.71
CA ARG A 135 18.92 -6.51 15.60
C ARG A 135 18.86 -7.65 16.59
N ASP A 136 17.77 -7.76 17.31
CA ASP A 136 17.47 -8.90 18.16
C ASP A 136 16.58 -9.88 17.38
N THR A 137 16.94 -11.16 17.38
CA THR A 137 16.20 -12.20 16.65
C THR A 137 15.00 -12.74 17.41
N HIS A 138 14.93 -12.51 18.73
CA HIS A 138 13.86 -12.97 19.59
C HIS A 138 12.83 -11.87 19.84
N ASP A 139 13.27 -10.71 20.31
CA ASP A 139 12.41 -9.55 20.57
C ASP A 139 13.09 -8.24 20.14
N ASP A 140 12.86 -7.91 18.87
CA ASP A 140 13.39 -6.71 18.25
C ASP A 140 12.68 -5.42 18.69
N TYR A 141 11.63 -5.49 19.52
CA TYR A 141 10.87 -4.33 20.01
C TYR A 141 11.05 -4.09 21.52
N SER A 142 11.85 -4.91 22.19
CA SER A 142 12.27 -4.69 23.57
C SER A 142 13.01 -3.36 23.75
N ASP A 143 12.91 -2.77 24.95
CA ASP A 143 13.65 -1.56 25.32
C ASP A 143 15.17 -1.72 25.13
N GLU A 144 15.70 -2.92 25.36
CA GLU A 144 17.12 -3.22 25.15
C GLU A 144 17.50 -3.20 23.66
N ALA A 145 16.72 -3.85 22.79
CA ALA A 145 16.98 -3.85 21.35
C ALA A 145 16.91 -2.43 20.77
N ILE A 146 15.91 -1.65 21.19
CA ILE A 146 15.74 -0.25 20.79
C ILE A 146 16.92 0.59 21.28
N ARG A 147 17.32 0.44 22.56
CA ARG A 147 18.47 1.18 23.12
C ARG A 147 19.76 0.87 22.37
N LYS A 148 20.05 -0.40 22.07
CA LYS A 148 21.23 -0.80 21.28
C LYS A 148 21.25 -0.12 19.91
N ARG A 149 20.11 0.01 19.24
CA ARG A 149 20.03 0.74 17.96
C ARG A 149 20.20 2.25 18.10
N GLN A 150 19.66 2.83 19.16
CA GLN A 150 19.85 4.25 19.48
C GLN A 150 21.33 4.55 19.77
N GLU A 151 21.97 3.76 20.63
CA GLU A 151 23.41 3.84 20.93
C GLU A 151 24.24 3.69 19.66
N PHE A 152 23.94 2.68 18.82
CA PHE A 152 24.59 2.52 17.52
C PHE A 152 24.46 3.75 16.63
N ALA A 153 23.28 4.36 16.54
CA ALA A 153 23.07 5.55 15.72
C ALA A 153 23.86 6.75 16.25
N GLU A 154 23.95 6.92 17.58
CA GLU A 154 24.73 7.98 18.22
C GLU A 154 26.23 7.78 18.04
N GLU A 155 26.73 6.57 18.24
CA GLU A 155 28.14 6.22 18.01
C GLU A 155 28.54 6.40 16.55
N PHE A 156 27.69 5.93 15.62
CA PHE A 156 27.95 6.02 14.18
C PHE A 156 27.99 7.47 13.69
N THR A 157 27.15 8.34 14.25
CA THR A 157 27.05 9.75 13.83
C THR A 157 27.88 10.71 14.67
N GLY A 158 28.32 10.31 15.86
CA GLY A 158 28.94 11.19 16.85
C GLY A 158 27.97 12.25 17.42
N GLN A 159 26.66 12.01 17.34
CA GLN A 159 25.61 12.93 17.80
C GLN A 159 24.79 12.30 18.92
N GLN A 160 24.16 13.14 19.75
CA GLN A 160 23.21 12.69 20.78
C GLN A 160 21.79 13.02 20.35
N PHE A 161 20.85 12.10 20.57
CA PHE A 161 19.44 12.26 20.23
C PHE A 161 18.58 12.35 21.48
N GLU A 162 17.97 13.52 21.71
CA GLU A 162 17.09 13.75 22.86
C GLU A 162 15.63 13.36 22.55
N HIS A 163 15.00 14.01 21.57
CA HIS A 163 13.56 13.88 21.31
C HIS A 163 13.17 12.61 20.57
N LEU A 164 14.07 12.05 19.75
CA LEU A 164 13.82 10.81 19.00
C LEU A 164 13.41 9.67 19.94
N LYS A 165 14.09 9.58 21.10
CA LYS A 165 13.94 8.50 22.08
C LYS A 165 12.69 8.64 22.95
N GLN A 166 11.98 9.76 22.85
CA GLN A 166 10.85 10.09 23.72
C GLN A 166 9.53 9.78 23.01
N TYR A 167 8.91 8.66 23.39
CA TYR A 167 7.58 8.23 22.93
C TYR A 167 6.81 7.59 24.10
N SER A 168 5.48 7.56 23.99
CA SER A 168 4.57 7.26 25.12
C SER A 168 3.73 5.99 24.92
N PHE A 169 4.18 5.06 24.08
CA PHE A 169 3.46 3.82 23.76
C PHE A 169 4.40 2.62 23.75
N ASP A 170 3.83 1.43 23.92
CA ASP A 170 4.58 0.17 23.82
C ASP A 170 5.05 -0.07 22.38
N ALA A 171 6.37 -0.21 22.19
CA ALA A 171 6.98 -0.39 20.88
C ALA A 171 6.53 -1.67 20.19
N HIS A 172 6.03 -2.69 20.92
CA HIS A 172 5.44 -3.89 20.33
C HIS A 172 4.22 -3.58 19.45
N ALA A 173 3.53 -2.46 19.70
CA ALA A 173 2.42 -2.01 18.86
C ALA A 173 2.86 -1.65 17.41
N LEU A 174 4.16 -1.51 17.15
CA LEU A 174 4.72 -1.23 15.83
C LEU A 174 5.00 -2.50 15.02
N GLN A 175 4.75 -3.70 15.57
CA GLN A 175 4.97 -4.94 14.86
C GLN A 175 4.12 -4.99 13.57
N GLY A 176 4.81 -5.00 12.43
CA GLY A 176 4.18 -4.93 11.09
C GLY A 176 3.96 -3.51 10.56
N ASN A 177 4.38 -2.49 11.30
CA ASN A 177 4.33 -1.08 10.92
C ASN A 177 5.71 -0.44 10.74
N CYS A 178 6.72 -0.83 11.53
CA CYS A 178 8.07 -0.28 11.45
C CYS A 178 9.13 -1.28 11.96
N GLU A 179 10.10 -1.62 11.11
CA GLU A 179 11.27 -2.43 11.49
C GLU A 179 12.43 -1.57 12.00
N HIS A 180 13.33 -2.17 12.80
CA HIS A 180 14.52 -1.51 13.37
C HIS A 180 14.18 -0.21 14.11
N PHE A 181 13.10 -0.21 14.89
CA PHE A 181 12.60 0.98 15.55
C PHE A 181 13.65 1.62 16.47
N THR A 182 13.83 2.93 16.34
CA THR A 182 14.75 3.74 17.15
C THR A 182 14.07 4.87 17.90
N GLY A 183 12.80 5.17 17.59
CA GLY A 183 12.10 6.35 18.10
C GLY A 183 11.11 6.94 17.11
N VAL A 184 10.58 8.12 17.43
CA VAL A 184 9.49 8.75 16.66
C VAL A 184 9.87 10.12 16.10
N ALA A 185 9.29 10.45 14.94
CA ALA A 185 9.21 11.83 14.48
C ALA A 185 7.99 12.51 15.12
N GLN A 186 8.18 13.70 15.68
CA GLN A 186 7.11 14.47 16.31
C GLN A 186 6.59 15.53 15.33
N ILE A 187 5.36 15.38 14.86
CA ILE A 187 4.71 16.30 13.92
C ILE A 187 3.64 17.09 14.68
N PRO A 188 3.66 18.44 14.68
CA PRO A 188 2.63 19.24 15.34
C PRO A 188 1.24 18.92 14.80
N VAL A 189 0.24 18.85 15.68
CA VAL A 189 -1.15 18.64 15.30
C VAL A 189 -2.01 19.81 15.75
N GLY A 190 -2.75 20.40 14.81
CA GLY A 190 -3.78 21.39 15.09
C GLY A 190 -5.19 20.84 14.85
N LEU A 191 -6.20 21.58 15.33
CA LEU A 191 -7.61 21.29 15.09
C LEU A 191 -8.24 22.37 14.21
N ALA A 192 -9.00 21.95 13.20
CA ALA A 192 -9.85 22.82 12.40
C ALA A 192 -11.32 22.39 12.54
N GLY A 193 -12.24 23.36 12.53
CA GLY A 193 -13.69 23.09 12.52
C GLY A 193 -14.45 23.57 13.77
N PRO A 194 -15.56 22.91 14.13
CA PRO A 194 -16.07 21.67 13.53
C PRO A 194 -16.51 21.84 12.07
N LEU A 195 -16.36 20.80 11.25
CA LEU A 195 -16.90 20.73 9.89
C LEU A 195 -18.27 20.05 9.91
N HIS A 196 -19.29 20.74 9.43
CA HIS A 196 -20.63 20.20 9.28
C HIS A 196 -20.74 19.42 7.96
N VAL A 197 -20.86 18.10 8.04
CA VAL A 197 -20.96 17.20 6.88
C VAL A 197 -22.38 16.65 6.75
N ASN A 198 -22.93 16.77 5.54
CA ASN A 198 -24.20 16.23 5.09
C ASN A 198 -23.94 15.12 4.06
N GLY A 199 -23.38 14.00 4.49
CA GLY A 199 -22.99 12.86 3.64
C GLY A 199 -23.87 11.62 3.80
N GLU A 200 -23.74 10.62 2.95
CA GLU A 200 -24.50 9.37 3.09
C GLU A 200 -24.03 8.53 4.29
N HIS A 201 -22.78 8.73 4.72
CA HIS A 201 -22.13 7.98 5.79
C HIS A 201 -21.66 8.86 6.96
N ALA A 202 -21.36 10.14 6.71
CA ALA A 202 -20.98 11.15 7.69
C ALA A 202 -22.10 12.20 7.81
N GLN A 203 -22.76 12.24 8.97
CA GLN A 203 -23.82 13.19 9.28
C GLN A 203 -23.49 13.90 10.59
N GLY A 204 -23.31 15.22 10.55
CA GLY A 204 -23.07 16.06 11.72
C GLY A 204 -21.72 16.77 11.72
N ASP A 205 -21.28 17.14 12.92
CA ASP A 205 -20.13 18.03 13.14
C ASP A 205 -18.87 17.26 13.55
N PHE A 206 -17.75 17.53 12.86
CA PHE A 206 -16.48 16.83 13.08
C PHE A 206 -15.33 17.81 13.35
N LEU A 207 -14.61 17.63 14.46
CA LEU A 207 -13.32 18.31 14.67
C LEU A 207 -12.26 17.63 13.83
N ILE A 208 -11.52 18.40 13.05
CA ILE A 208 -10.58 17.89 12.04
C ILE A 208 -9.15 17.98 12.57
N PRO A 209 -8.49 16.84 12.86
CA PRO A 209 -7.07 16.85 13.24
C PRO A 209 -6.20 17.01 12.00
N MET A 210 -5.22 17.91 12.08
CA MET A 210 -4.32 18.22 10.98
C MET A 210 -2.87 18.22 11.48
N ALA A 211 -2.12 17.17 11.14
CA ALA A 211 -0.71 17.04 11.48
C ALA A 211 0.16 17.69 10.40
N THR A 212 0.84 18.79 10.71
CA THR A 212 1.60 19.55 9.72
C THR A 212 2.72 20.37 10.34
N THR A 213 3.74 20.67 9.53
CA THR A 213 4.77 21.67 9.81
C THR A 213 4.62 22.93 8.96
N GLU A 214 3.66 22.95 8.04
CA GLU A 214 3.35 24.10 7.19
C GLU A 214 2.54 25.14 7.99
N GLY A 215 3.14 26.32 8.17
CA GLY A 215 2.48 27.46 8.82
C GLY A 215 1.20 27.84 8.08
N THR A 216 0.22 28.39 8.81
CA THR A 216 -1.09 28.84 8.28
C THR A 216 -2.01 27.76 7.71
N LEU A 217 -1.57 26.51 7.52
CA LEU A 217 -2.40 25.44 6.95
C LEU A 217 -3.69 25.24 7.75
N VAL A 218 -3.57 24.93 9.04
CA VAL A 218 -4.73 24.64 9.90
C VAL A 218 -5.69 25.83 9.96
N ALA A 219 -5.16 27.05 10.07
CA ALA A 219 -5.97 28.28 10.08
C ALA A 219 -6.73 28.48 8.76
N SER A 220 -6.08 28.19 7.62
CA SER A 220 -6.69 28.28 6.29
C SER A 220 -7.85 27.30 6.15
N TYR A 221 -7.67 26.04 6.52
CA TYR A 221 -8.74 25.04 6.49
C TYR A 221 -9.87 25.40 7.45
N ASN A 222 -9.55 25.87 8.67
CA ASN A 222 -10.55 26.33 9.63
C ASN A 222 -11.42 27.48 9.06
N ARG A 223 -10.80 28.45 8.38
CA ARG A 223 -11.52 29.54 7.71
C ARG A 223 -12.45 29.04 6.60
N GLY A 224 -12.01 28.07 5.80
CA GLY A 224 -12.82 27.41 4.78
C GLY A 224 -14.02 26.67 5.37
N ILE A 225 -13.78 25.91 6.44
CA ILE A 225 -14.82 25.17 7.17
C ILE A 225 -15.88 26.12 7.72
N GLN A 226 -15.47 27.24 8.34
CA GLN A 226 -16.41 28.25 8.83
C GLN A 226 -17.34 28.78 7.74
N LEU A 227 -16.82 29.03 6.53
CA LEU A 227 -17.65 29.50 5.43
C LEU A 227 -18.60 28.41 4.91
N LEU A 228 -18.14 27.15 4.81
CA LEU A 228 -19.02 26.03 4.46
C LEU A 228 -20.17 25.90 5.46
N ASN A 229 -19.88 25.92 6.76
CA ASN A 229 -20.91 25.81 7.79
C ASN A 229 -21.93 26.97 7.74
N LEU A 230 -21.47 28.20 7.55
CA LEU A 230 -22.35 29.36 7.35
C LEU A 230 -23.23 29.23 6.09
N SER A 231 -22.83 28.37 5.16
CA SER A 231 -23.54 28.06 3.92
C SER A 231 -24.39 26.77 4.01
N GLY A 232 -24.57 26.21 5.21
CA GLY A 232 -25.37 24.99 5.44
C GLY A 232 -24.55 23.69 5.53
N GLY A 233 -23.22 23.78 5.56
CA GLY A 233 -22.31 22.63 5.60
C GLY A 233 -21.92 22.14 4.20
N VAL A 234 -21.26 20.98 4.16
CA VAL A 234 -20.80 20.36 2.91
C VAL A 234 -21.54 19.06 2.65
N LYS A 235 -22.07 18.92 1.44
CA LYS A 235 -22.71 17.68 1.00
C LYS A 235 -21.67 16.75 0.41
N CYS A 236 -21.64 15.49 0.84
CA CYS A 236 -20.65 14.52 0.39
C CYS A 236 -21.30 13.23 -0.12
N THR A 237 -20.68 12.58 -1.10
CA THR A 237 -21.22 11.34 -1.69
C THR A 237 -20.07 10.46 -2.18
N VAL A 238 -20.05 9.20 -1.75
CA VAL A 238 -19.11 8.19 -2.26
C VAL A 238 -19.72 7.54 -3.50
N ILE A 239 -19.13 7.79 -4.66
CA ILE A 239 -19.65 7.34 -5.97
C ILE A 239 -18.82 6.20 -6.59
N GLY A 240 -17.82 5.69 -5.87
CA GLY A 240 -17.06 4.51 -6.30
C GLY A 240 -16.13 3.98 -5.22
N ASP A 241 -15.94 2.66 -5.21
CA ASP A 241 -15.03 1.97 -4.31
C ASP A 241 -14.43 0.76 -5.02
N ALA A 242 -13.12 0.81 -5.28
CA ALA A 242 -12.38 -0.29 -5.86
C ALA A 242 -10.89 -0.17 -5.55
N MET A 243 -10.28 -1.22 -5.00
CA MET A 243 -8.83 -1.33 -4.85
C MET A 243 -8.29 -2.34 -5.87
N GLN A 244 -7.13 -2.06 -6.45
CA GLN A 244 -6.60 -2.81 -7.58
C GLN A 244 -5.23 -3.41 -7.36
N ARG A 245 -5.02 -4.53 -8.07
CA ARG A 245 -3.72 -5.06 -8.47
C ARG A 245 -3.75 -5.33 -9.97
N ALA A 246 -2.66 -5.02 -10.68
CA ALA A 246 -2.63 -5.18 -12.13
C ALA A 246 -1.44 -6.03 -12.59
N PRO A 247 -1.62 -7.35 -12.70
CA PRO A 247 -0.66 -8.22 -13.34
C PRO A 247 -0.55 -7.96 -14.85
N VAL A 248 0.57 -8.38 -15.43
CA VAL A 248 0.79 -8.44 -16.88
C VAL A 248 1.27 -9.83 -17.30
N PHE A 249 0.71 -10.30 -18.41
CA PHE A 249 1.04 -11.57 -19.06
C PHE A 249 1.66 -11.28 -20.43
N VAL A 250 2.81 -11.87 -20.72
CA VAL A 250 3.57 -11.65 -21.96
C VAL A 250 3.53 -12.89 -22.84
N PHE A 251 3.19 -12.70 -24.10
CA PHE A 251 3.04 -13.77 -25.11
C PHE A 251 4.10 -13.66 -26.22
N ASP A 252 4.06 -14.58 -27.17
CA ASP A 252 4.90 -14.53 -28.37
C ASP A 252 4.49 -13.40 -29.32
N ASP A 253 3.17 -13.13 -29.42
CA ASP A 253 2.61 -12.10 -30.28
C ASP A 253 1.33 -11.47 -29.71
N ALA A 254 0.81 -10.45 -30.41
CA ALA A 254 -0.39 -9.73 -30.02
C ALA A 254 -1.68 -10.57 -30.11
N ARG A 255 -1.70 -11.63 -30.93
CA ARG A 255 -2.88 -12.51 -31.06
C ARG A 255 -3.02 -13.37 -29.81
N GLY A 256 -1.91 -13.93 -29.31
CA GLY A 256 -1.89 -14.65 -28.04
C GLY A 256 -2.41 -13.80 -26.88
N ALA A 257 -1.95 -12.55 -26.76
CA ALA A 257 -2.42 -11.62 -25.73
C ALA A 257 -3.91 -11.30 -25.84
N ARG A 258 -4.41 -11.06 -27.06
CA ARG A 258 -5.84 -10.81 -27.32
C ARG A 258 -6.71 -12.01 -26.97
N ASP A 259 -6.33 -13.20 -27.42
CA ASP A 259 -7.10 -14.41 -27.22
C ASP A 259 -7.11 -14.81 -25.73
N PHE A 260 -6.00 -14.59 -25.02
CA PHE A 260 -5.95 -14.69 -23.57
C PHE A 260 -6.90 -13.71 -22.87
N GLY A 261 -6.91 -12.44 -23.30
CA GLY A 261 -7.82 -11.42 -22.73
C GLY A 261 -9.30 -11.80 -22.85
N ARG A 262 -9.71 -12.37 -23.99
CA ARG A 262 -11.07 -12.89 -24.20
C ARG A 262 -11.37 -14.09 -23.30
N TRP A 263 -10.44 -15.04 -23.21
CA TRP A 263 -10.58 -16.20 -22.35
C TRP A 263 -10.75 -15.81 -20.87
N VAL A 264 -10.03 -14.79 -20.39
CA VAL A 264 -10.20 -14.27 -19.01
C VAL A 264 -11.61 -13.73 -18.77
N GLU A 265 -12.18 -13.04 -19.76
CA GLU A 265 -13.55 -12.52 -19.68
C GLU A 265 -14.58 -13.66 -19.64
N GLU A 266 -14.40 -14.69 -20.47
CA GLU A 266 -15.25 -15.90 -20.50
C GLU A 266 -15.18 -16.70 -19.20
N GLU A 267 -13.98 -16.79 -18.59
CA GLU A 267 -13.72 -17.59 -17.38
C GLU A 267 -13.85 -16.79 -16.07
N ILE A 268 -14.34 -15.55 -16.10
CA ILE A 268 -14.46 -14.70 -14.89
C ILE A 268 -15.23 -15.39 -13.76
N GLY A 269 -16.22 -16.24 -14.10
CA GLY A 269 -16.99 -17.03 -13.14
C GLY A 269 -16.17 -18.07 -12.38
N ARG A 270 -15.09 -18.59 -12.98
CA ARG A 270 -14.17 -19.54 -12.36
C ARG A 270 -12.96 -18.86 -11.73
N ILE A 271 -12.53 -17.71 -12.25
CA ILE A 271 -11.44 -16.90 -11.68
C ILE A 271 -11.87 -16.25 -10.35
N ARG A 272 -13.12 -15.81 -10.24
CA ARG A 272 -13.63 -15.08 -9.07
C ARG A 272 -13.53 -15.86 -7.75
N PRO A 273 -14.00 -17.13 -7.65
CA PRO A 273 -13.84 -17.93 -6.43
C PRO A 273 -12.39 -18.07 -5.99
N GLU A 274 -11.46 -18.22 -6.94
CA GLU A 274 -10.03 -18.38 -6.65
C GLU A 274 -9.45 -17.09 -6.05
N ALA A 275 -9.83 -15.93 -6.60
CA ALA A 275 -9.44 -14.64 -6.06
C ALA A 275 -9.95 -14.43 -4.62
N GLU A 276 -11.22 -14.79 -4.39
CA GLU A 276 -11.91 -14.58 -3.11
C GLU A 276 -11.56 -15.64 -2.05
N SER A 277 -10.88 -16.73 -2.42
CA SER A 277 -10.47 -17.79 -1.49
C SER A 277 -9.51 -17.31 -0.38
N THR A 278 -8.74 -16.25 -0.67
CA THR A 278 -7.69 -15.75 0.22
C THR A 278 -8.17 -14.76 1.28
N SER A 279 -9.44 -14.32 1.22
CA SER A 279 -9.99 -13.32 2.13
C SER A 279 -11.52 -13.36 2.14
N SER A 280 -12.12 -13.38 3.33
CA SER A 280 -13.57 -13.21 3.48
C SER A 280 -14.06 -11.79 3.16
N ILE A 281 -13.14 -10.82 3.10
CA ILE A 281 -13.43 -9.38 2.93
C ILE A 281 -13.24 -8.94 1.47
N ALA A 282 -12.18 -9.41 0.79
CA ALA A 282 -11.92 -9.00 -0.59
C ALA A 282 -12.93 -9.65 -1.52
N LYS A 283 -13.70 -8.84 -2.25
CA LYS A 283 -14.62 -9.32 -3.28
C LYS A 283 -14.19 -8.79 -4.62
N LEU A 284 -13.85 -9.69 -5.54
CA LEU A 284 -13.54 -9.29 -6.92
C LEU A 284 -14.82 -8.69 -7.47
N GLN A 285 -14.74 -7.52 -8.11
CA GLN A 285 -15.87 -6.87 -8.76
C GLN A 285 -15.82 -7.24 -10.25
N TYR A 286 -14.73 -6.85 -10.91
CA TYR A 286 -14.48 -7.07 -12.33
C TYR A 286 -12.97 -7.01 -12.64
N ILE A 287 -12.59 -7.43 -13.85
CA ILE A 287 -11.22 -7.32 -14.37
C ILE A 287 -11.28 -6.46 -15.63
N ASP A 288 -10.54 -5.35 -15.66
CA ASP A 288 -10.34 -4.64 -16.92
C ASP A 288 -9.13 -5.23 -17.66
N THR A 289 -9.30 -5.51 -18.96
CA THR A 289 -8.22 -6.00 -19.81
C THR A 289 -7.72 -4.88 -20.70
N TYR A 290 -6.41 -4.61 -20.63
CA TYR A 290 -5.72 -3.67 -21.52
C TYR A 290 -4.65 -4.42 -22.31
N LEU A 291 -4.65 -4.25 -23.63
CA LEU A 291 -3.73 -4.93 -24.53
C LEU A 291 -2.75 -3.94 -25.14
N SER A 292 -1.47 -4.30 -25.17
CA SER A 292 -0.44 -3.53 -25.88
C SER A 292 0.71 -4.44 -26.28
N ASN A 293 1.20 -4.32 -27.51
CA ASN A 293 2.20 -5.24 -28.05
C ASN A 293 1.73 -6.70 -27.92
N LYS A 294 2.59 -7.55 -27.37
CA LYS A 294 2.31 -8.95 -27.00
C LYS A 294 1.96 -9.12 -25.52
N PHE A 295 1.44 -8.06 -24.88
CA PHE A 295 1.15 -8.01 -23.45
C PHE A 295 -0.35 -7.90 -23.19
N ALA A 296 -0.84 -8.62 -22.17
CA ALA A 296 -2.17 -8.47 -21.61
C ALA A 296 -2.04 -8.00 -20.15
N PHE A 297 -2.44 -6.76 -19.89
CA PHE A 297 -2.54 -6.19 -18.56
C PHE A 297 -3.95 -6.46 -18.04
N LEU A 298 -4.06 -7.11 -16.89
CA LEU A 298 -5.34 -7.39 -16.26
C LEU A 298 -5.42 -6.56 -14.99
N ARG A 299 -6.29 -5.56 -14.93
CA ARG A 299 -6.50 -4.74 -13.73
C ARG A 299 -7.65 -5.37 -12.94
N PHE A 300 -7.31 -6.13 -11.90
CA PHE A 300 -8.30 -6.74 -11.02
C PHE A 300 -8.83 -5.68 -10.04
N ASN A 301 -10.14 -5.50 -9.98
CA ASN A 301 -10.80 -4.50 -9.15
C ASN A 301 -11.58 -5.18 -8.02
N TYR A 302 -11.31 -4.83 -6.76
CA TYR A 302 -11.93 -5.45 -5.59
C TYR A 302 -12.59 -4.43 -4.67
N SER A 303 -13.67 -4.80 -4.00
CA SER A 303 -14.05 -4.15 -2.73
C SER A 303 -13.25 -4.76 -1.59
N THR A 304 -12.96 -3.97 -0.55
CA THR A 304 -11.99 -4.34 0.51
C THR A 304 -12.46 -4.03 1.94
N GLY A 305 -13.76 -3.75 2.11
CA GLY A 305 -14.32 -3.36 3.40
C GLY A 305 -13.68 -2.06 3.92
N ASP A 306 -13.33 -2.04 5.20
CA ASP A 306 -12.76 -0.87 5.89
C ASP A 306 -11.22 -0.74 5.80
N ALA A 307 -10.55 -1.71 5.20
CA ALA A 307 -9.11 -1.66 4.98
C ALA A 307 -8.77 -0.89 3.69
N ALA A 308 -7.57 -0.30 3.61
CA ALA A 308 -7.06 0.22 2.34
C ALA A 308 -6.91 -0.88 1.28
N GLY A 309 -6.58 -2.10 1.74
CA GLY A 309 -6.72 -3.32 0.93
C GLY A 309 -5.56 -3.67 0.01
N GLN A 310 -4.51 -2.85 -0.12
CA GLN A 310 -3.39 -3.09 -1.06
C GLN A 310 -2.73 -4.47 -0.93
N ASN A 311 -2.44 -4.91 0.30
CA ASN A 311 -1.86 -6.23 0.56
C ASN A 311 -2.86 -7.37 0.35
N MET A 312 -4.12 -7.13 0.70
CA MET A 312 -5.21 -8.10 0.57
C MET A 312 -5.48 -8.40 -0.91
N VAL A 313 -5.60 -7.38 -1.76
CA VAL A 313 -5.80 -7.55 -3.20
C VAL A 313 -4.58 -8.16 -3.87
N GLY A 314 -3.37 -7.88 -3.38
CA GLY A 314 -2.14 -8.52 -3.87
C GLY A 314 -2.18 -10.05 -3.74
N ARG A 315 -2.59 -10.55 -2.57
CA ARG A 315 -2.75 -12.01 -2.34
C ARG A 315 -3.90 -12.59 -3.16
N ALA A 316 -5.05 -11.92 -3.20
CA ALA A 316 -6.21 -12.36 -3.96
C ALA A 316 -5.89 -12.48 -5.47
N THR A 317 -5.23 -11.48 -6.04
CA THR A 317 -4.83 -11.51 -7.45
C THR A 317 -3.77 -12.56 -7.73
N PHE A 318 -2.85 -12.81 -6.79
CA PHE A 318 -1.86 -13.87 -6.93
C PHE A 318 -2.50 -15.26 -7.00
N ALA A 319 -3.47 -15.55 -6.13
CA ALA A 319 -4.22 -16.81 -6.17
C ALA A 319 -4.97 -16.98 -7.50
N ALA A 320 -5.70 -15.94 -7.92
CA ALA A 320 -6.42 -15.93 -9.20
C ALA A 320 -5.48 -16.13 -10.40
N CYS A 321 -4.33 -15.45 -10.43
CA CYS A 321 -3.35 -15.56 -11.51
C CYS A 321 -2.69 -16.93 -11.55
N SER A 322 -2.46 -17.55 -10.40
CA SER A 322 -1.90 -18.90 -10.33
C SER A 322 -2.86 -19.90 -10.97
N TRP A 323 -4.16 -19.81 -10.66
CA TRP A 323 -5.19 -20.60 -11.33
C TRP A 323 -5.26 -20.33 -12.84
N ILE A 324 -5.17 -19.07 -13.26
CA ILE A 324 -5.15 -18.69 -14.69
C ILE A 324 -3.99 -19.36 -15.42
N LEU A 325 -2.77 -19.31 -14.85
CA LEU A 325 -1.57 -19.92 -15.43
C LEU A 325 -1.70 -21.44 -15.56
N GLU A 326 -2.43 -22.09 -14.65
CA GLU A 326 -2.66 -23.53 -14.68
C GLU A 326 -3.73 -23.93 -15.71
N ASN A 327 -4.79 -23.13 -15.84
CA ASN A 327 -5.99 -23.49 -16.59
C ASN A 327 -6.01 -22.96 -18.03
N TYR A 328 -5.25 -21.91 -18.33
CA TYR A 328 -5.17 -21.40 -19.70
C TYR A 328 -4.39 -22.36 -20.61
N LYS A 329 -5.05 -22.92 -21.63
CA LYS A 329 -4.46 -23.86 -22.60
C LYS A 329 -4.23 -23.26 -23.99
N GLY A 330 -4.38 -21.93 -24.11
CA GLY A 330 -4.16 -21.21 -25.38
C GLY A 330 -2.68 -20.94 -25.66
N ALA A 331 -2.37 -19.72 -26.11
CA ALA A 331 -1.00 -19.33 -26.42
C ALA A 331 -0.09 -19.40 -25.16
N PRO A 332 1.17 -19.85 -25.26
CA PRO A 332 2.03 -19.96 -24.09
C PRO A 332 2.33 -18.58 -23.48
N VAL A 333 2.10 -18.45 -22.17
CA VAL A 333 2.56 -17.29 -21.38
C VAL A 333 4.07 -17.42 -21.19
N ARG A 334 4.84 -16.46 -21.70
CA ARG A 334 6.30 -16.42 -21.60
C ARG A 334 6.80 -15.77 -20.32
N HIS A 335 6.12 -14.70 -19.89
CA HIS A 335 6.43 -14.02 -18.63
C HIS A 335 5.15 -13.58 -17.93
N PHE A 336 5.20 -13.56 -16.60
CA PHE A 336 4.15 -13.04 -15.74
C PHE A 336 4.76 -12.16 -14.64
N TYR A 337 4.13 -11.03 -14.39
CA TYR A 337 4.46 -10.14 -13.28
C TYR A 337 3.17 -9.75 -12.56
N LEU A 338 3.15 -9.84 -11.23
CA LEU A 338 1.96 -9.56 -10.43
C LEU A 338 1.58 -8.06 -10.41
N GLU A 339 2.56 -7.18 -10.62
CA GLU A 339 2.37 -5.74 -10.74
C GLU A 339 3.10 -5.21 -11.97
N SER A 340 2.47 -4.28 -12.68
CA SER A 340 2.88 -3.79 -13.99
C SER A 340 2.87 -2.25 -14.09
N ASN A 341 2.78 -1.57 -12.94
CA ASN A 341 2.49 -0.15 -12.79
C ASN A 341 1.11 0.28 -13.31
N PHE A 342 0.19 -0.66 -13.56
CA PHE A 342 -1.11 -0.39 -14.19
C PHE A 342 -2.30 -0.38 -13.22
N ALA A 343 -2.15 -0.94 -12.01
CA ALA A 343 -3.01 -0.58 -10.89
C ALA A 343 -2.84 0.91 -10.59
N THR A 344 -1.57 1.32 -10.78
CA THR A 344 -0.82 2.48 -10.34
C THR A 344 -0.89 2.66 -8.83
N ASP A 345 0.13 2.17 -8.14
CA ASP A 345 0.30 2.32 -6.70
C ASP A 345 1.43 3.31 -6.41
N LYS A 346 1.13 4.29 -5.56
CA LYS A 346 2.01 5.36 -5.09
C LYS A 346 2.56 6.25 -6.21
N LYS A 347 1.75 6.51 -7.24
CA LYS A 347 2.10 7.33 -8.40
C LYS A 347 0.85 7.99 -8.98
N ALA A 348 0.96 9.25 -9.41
CA ALA A 348 -0.11 9.90 -10.15
C ALA A 348 -0.37 9.18 -11.49
N SER A 349 -1.65 8.93 -11.83
CA SER A 349 -1.99 8.33 -13.13
C SER A 349 -3.38 8.73 -13.63
N GLN A 350 -3.48 8.86 -14.96
CA GLN A 350 -4.76 9.13 -15.64
C GLN A 350 -5.76 7.99 -15.45
N ILE A 351 -5.29 6.74 -15.36
CA ILE A 351 -6.17 5.60 -15.16
C ILE A 351 -6.87 5.67 -13.80
N ASN A 352 -6.21 6.15 -12.73
CA ASN A 352 -6.86 6.29 -11.43
C ASN A 352 -7.88 7.43 -11.41
N VAL A 353 -7.68 8.48 -12.23
CA VAL A 353 -8.66 9.55 -12.44
C VAL A 353 -9.92 9.01 -13.16
N MET A 354 -9.72 8.23 -14.22
CA MET A 354 -10.81 7.68 -15.04
C MET A 354 -11.51 6.49 -14.37
N ARG A 355 -10.73 5.58 -13.78
CA ARG A 355 -11.14 4.34 -13.12
C ARG A 355 -10.62 4.35 -11.70
N THR A 356 -11.51 4.71 -10.78
CA THR A 356 -11.28 4.86 -9.34
C THR A 356 -10.28 3.87 -8.76
N ARG A 357 -9.41 4.34 -7.86
CA ARG A 357 -8.58 3.50 -6.99
C ARG A 357 -8.73 3.95 -5.53
N GLY A 358 -9.11 3.03 -4.65
CA GLY A 358 -9.68 3.37 -3.35
C GLY A 358 -11.11 3.89 -3.51
N LYS A 359 -11.41 5.03 -2.92
CA LYS A 359 -12.72 5.69 -2.91
C LYS A 359 -12.76 6.83 -3.94
N ARG A 360 -13.87 6.95 -4.65
CA ARG A 360 -14.23 8.14 -5.43
C ARG A 360 -15.30 8.89 -4.66
N VAL A 361 -14.97 10.08 -4.20
CA VAL A 361 -15.83 10.86 -3.33
C VAL A 361 -15.97 12.28 -3.86
N VAL A 362 -17.20 12.80 -3.83
CA VAL A 362 -17.54 14.17 -4.22
C VAL A 362 -17.92 14.94 -2.97
N ALA A 363 -17.40 16.15 -2.83
CA ALA A 363 -17.87 17.14 -1.86
C ALA A 363 -18.35 18.38 -2.62
N GLU A 364 -19.52 18.90 -2.27
CA GLU A 364 -20.14 20.05 -2.93
C GLU A 364 -20.85 20.99 -1.96
N ALA A 365 -20.92 22.26 -2.32
CA ALA A 365 -21.63 23.30 -1.56
C ALA A 365 -22.04 24.47 -2.47
N VAL A 366 -23.08 25.20 -2.07
CA VAL A 366 -23.44 26.51 -2.65
C VAL A 366 -23.08 27.58 -1.63
N ILE A 367 -22.23 28.52 -2.02
CA ILE A 367 -21.76 29.60 -1.15
C ILE A 367 -22.51 30.88 -1.49
N PRO A 368 -23.31 31.43 -0.56
CA PRO A 368 -24.00 32.68 -0.75
C PRO A 368 -23.04 33.84 -1.05
N ARG A 369 -23.37 34.65 -2.06
CA ARG A 369 -22.55 35.80 -2.50
C ARG A 369 -22.16 36.71 -1.34
N ASN A 370 -23.13 37.06 -0.50
CA ASN A 370 -22.92 37.97 0.63
C ASN A 370 -21.89 37.41 1.62
N LEU A 371 -21.96 36.11 1.93
CA LEU A 371 -21.02 35.46 2.83
C LEU A 371 -19.62 35.40 2.23
N LEU A 372 -19.52 35.06 0.95
CA LEU A 372 -18.24 35.02 0.24
C LEU A 372 -17.57 36.40 0.24
N GLN A 373 -18.31 37.47 -0.08
CA GLN A 373 -17.79 38.84 -0.05
C GLN A 373 -17.39 39.30 1.36
N GLN A 374 -18.22 39.01 2.37
CA GLN A 374 -17.98 39.45 3.74
C GLN A 374 -16.83 38.69 4.42
N ARG A 375 -16.72 37.38 4.18
CA ARG A 375 -15.76 36.50 4.88
C ARG A 375 -14.46 36.30 4.12
N MET A 376 -14.52 36.32 2.79
CA MET A 376 -13.38 35.99 1.92
C MET A 376 -12.95 37.14 1.02
N ARG A 377 -13.69 38.25 0.99
CA ARG A 377 -13.37 39.47 0.20
C ARG A 377 -13.22 39.20 -1.30
N VAL A 378 -13.96 38.21 -1.81
CA VAL A 378 -14.04 37.88 -3.25
C VAL A 378 -15.49 37.73 -3.69
N THR A 379 -15.76 37.92 -4.98
CA THR A 379 -17.09 37.64 -5.57
C THR A 379 -17.12 36.27 -6.25
N PRO A 380 -18.32 35.68 -6.45
CA PRO A 380 -18.49 34.47 -7.24
C PRO A 380 -17.86 34.56 -8.64
N GLU A 381 -17.99 35.71 -9.31
CA GLU A 381 -17.40 35.95 -10.64
C GLU A 381 -15.88 35.84 -10.63
N GLN A 382 -15.22 36.40 -9.61
CA GLN A 382 -13.76 36.36 -9.51
C GLN A 382 -13.25 34.93 -9.34
N LEU A 383 -13.90 34.14 -8.48
CA LEU A 383 -13.53 32.73 -8.28
C LEU A 383 -13.82 31.87 -9.51
N ALA A 384 -14.98 32.03 -10.14
CA ALA A 384 -15.32 31.28 -11.35
C ALA A 384 -14.36 31.58 -12.50
N TYR A 385 -14.00 32.87 -12.69
CA TYR A 385 -13.03 33.26 -13.70
C TYR A 385 -11.62 32.75 -13.37
N HIS A 386 -11.18 32.87 -12.12
CA HIS A 386 -9.90 32.32 -11.69
C HIS A 386 -9.83 30.80 -11.93
N GLY A 387 -10.90 30.06 -11.63
CA GLY A 387 -10.99 28.62 -11.92
C GLY A 387 -10.84 28.29 -13.40
N GLN A 388 -11.37 29.11 -14.31
CA GLN A 388 -11.15 28.94 -15.76
C GLN A 388 -9.68 29.13 -16.13
N VAL A 389 -9.02 30.14 -15.56
CA VAL A 389 -7.60 30.41 -15.80
C VAL A 389 -6.72 29.29 -15.23
N SER A 390 -6.97 28.85 -13.99
CA SER A 390 -6.21 27.78 -13.35
C SER A 390 -6.39 26.44 -14.07
N ASN A 391 -7.58 26.15 -14.61
CA ASN A 391 -7.83 24.97 -15.42
C ASN A 391 -6.93 24.90 -16.66
N VAL A 392 -6.72 26.02 -17.36
CA VAL A 392 -5.78 26.07 -18.49
C VAL A 392 -4.36 25.77 -18.03
N GLY A 393 -3.94 26.32 -16.88
CA GLY A 393 -2.63 26.04 -16.28
C GLY A 393 -2.44 24.58 -15.87
N ALA A 394 -3.46 23.96 -15.25
CA ALA A 394 -3.45 22.56 -14.87
C ALA A 394 -3.34 21.63 -16.08
N PHE A 395 -4.09 21.94 -17.15
CA PHE A 395 -4.00 21.21 -18.41
C PHE A 395 -2.61 21.31 -19.05
N MET A 396 -2.05 22.53 -19.15
CA MET A 396 -0.73 22.75 -19.74
C MET A 396 0.40 22.07 -18.97
N SER A 397 0.29 22.01 -17.64
CA SER A 397 1.29 21.37 -16.77
C SER A 397 1.15 19.84 -16.69
N GLY A 398 0.04 19.27 -17.18
CA GLY A 398 -0.26 17.85 -17.03
C GLY A 398 -0.59 17.46 -15.58
N ALA A 399 -1.03 18.41 -14.76
CA ALA A 399 -1.42 18.14 -13.38
C ALA A 399 -2.65 17.21 -13.34
N ASN A 400 -2.65 16.24 -12.42
CA ASN A 400 -3.80 15.38 -12.14
C ASN A 400 -4.82 16.03 -11.18
N ASN A 401 -4.62 17.31 -10.89
CA ASN A 401 -5.46 18.14 -10.04
C ASN A 401 -5.55 19.54 -10.64
N ASN A 402 -6.78 20.02 -10.84
CA ASN A 402 -7.06 21.38 -11.31
C ASN A 402 -7.51 22.34 -10.20
N GLY A 403 -7.65 21.84 -8.98
CA GLY A 403 -7.76 22.63 -7.76
C GLY A 403 -6.40 23.18 -7.31
N ALA A 404 -6.39 23.84 -6.16
CA ALA A 404 -5.27 24.55 -5.61
C ALA A 404 -4.34 23.67 -4.77
N HIS A 405 -4.86 22.88 -3.81
CA HIS A 405 -3.99 22.21 -2.82
C HIS A 405 -4.57 21.01 -2.06
N SER A 406 -5.44 20.18 -2.65
CA SER A 406 -5.96 18.96 -2.01
C SER A 406 -4.90 18.12 -1.29
N ALA A 407 -3.66 18.07 -1.83
CA ALA A 407 -2.52 17.37 -1.25
C ALA A 407 -2.24 17.79 0.20
N ASN A 408 -2.32 19.07 0.56
CA ASN A 408 -1.94 19.54 1.89
C ASN A 408 -2.92 19.03 2.95
N GLY A 409 -4.23 19.20 2.71
CA GLY A 409 -5.28 18.73 3.62
C GLY A 409 -5.30 17.22 3.78
N ILE A 410 -5.16 16.49 2.66
CA ILE A 410 -5.09 15.03 2.68
C ILE A 410 -3.85 14.56 3.45
N THR A 411 -2.68 15.13 3.18
CA THR A 411 -1.43 14.77 3.89
C THR A 411 -1.56 15.00 5.40
N ALA A 412 -2.09 16.17 5.80
CA ALA A 412 -2.22 16.52 7.20
C ALA A 412 -3.19 15.58 7.95
N LEU A 413 -4.30 15.21 7.31
CA LEU A 413 -5.21 14.20 7.84
C LEU A 413 -4.59 12.81 7.85
N PHE A 414 -3.86 12.42 6.80
CA PHE A 414 -3.28 11.10 6.65
C PHE A 414 -2.26 10.81 7.76
N ILE A 415 -1.37 11.76 8.02
CA ILE A 415 -0.40 11.67 9.13
C ILE A 415 -1.15 11.58 10.47
N ALA A 416 -2.14 12.46 10.69
CA ALA A 416 -2.90 12.48 11.94
C ALA A 416 -3.70 11.20 12.18
N THR A 417 -4.16 10.50 11.13
CA THR A 417 -5.08 9.36 11.26
C THR A 417 -4.47 8.02 10.84
N GLY A 418 -3.15 7.96 10.65
CA GLY A 418 -2.43 6.70 10.42
C GLY A 418 -2.68 6.05 9.06
N GLN A 419 -2.96 6.87 8.05
CA GLN A 419 -3.06 6.42 6.66
C GLN A 419 -1.66 6.23 6.06
N ASP A 420 -1.57 5.50 4.95
CA ASP A 420 -0.31 5.41 4.20
C ASP A 420 -0.07 6.73 3.44
N VAL A 421 0.79 7.59 4.00
CA VAL A 421 1.08 8.93 3.49
C VAL A 421 1.67 8.88 2.07
N ALA A 422 2.30 7.78 1.65
CA ALA A 422 2.80 7.67 0.28
C ALA A 422 1.65 7.62 -0.75
N ASN A 423 0.44 7.23 -0.35
CA ASN A 423 -0.74 7.29 -1.21
C ASN A 423 -1.23 8.72 -1.50
N VAL A 424 -0.69 9.75 -0.86
CA VAL A 424 -0.93 11.16 -1.27
C VAL A 424 -0.60 11.37 -2.74
N SER A 425 0.42 10.68 -3.27
CA SER A 425 0.79 10.70 -4.69
C SER A 425 -0.36 10.33 -5.65
N GLU A 426 -1.40 9.65 -5.15
CA GLU A 426 -2.61 9.28 -5.89
C GLU A 426 -3.83 10.05 -5.38
N SER A 427 -3.99 10.12 -4.06
CA SER A 427 -5.13 10.73 -3.38
C SER A 427 -5.18 12.24 -3.51
N SER A 428 -4.06 12.90 -3.85
CA SER A 428 -4.05 14.32 -4.19
C SER A 428 -4.70 14.65 -5.53
N ALA A 429 -5.07 13.65 -6.35
CA ALA A 429 -5.83 13.91 -7.57
C ALA A 429 -7.14 14.61 -7.23
N GLY A 430 -7.54 15.59 -8.04
CA GLY A 430 -8.71 16.42 -7.76
C GLY A 430 -9.35 16.92 -9.04
N VAL A 431 -10.66 16.81 -9.13
CA VAL A 431 -11.46 17.43 -10.19
C VAL A 431 -12.34 18.47 -9.53
N PHE A 432 -11.82 19.70 -9.46
CA PHE A 432 -12.51 20.87 -8.95
C PHE A 432 -13.39 21.49 -10.03
N TYR A 433 -14.59 21.90 -9.65
CA TYR A 433 -15.54 22.59 -10.51
C TYR A 433 -16.20 23.73 -9.73
N SER A 434 -16.45 24.84 -10.42
CA SER A 434 -17.18 25.97 -9.87
C SER A 434 -18.06 26.63 -10.93
N GLU A 435 -19.25 27.03 -10.55
CA GLU A 435 -20.17 27.79 -11.41
C GLU A 435 -20.97 28.82 -10.63
N ILE A 436 -21.47 29.84 -11.35
CA ILE A 436 -22.34 30.87 -10.77
C ILE A 436 -23.78 30.39 -10.93
N THR A 437 -24.53 30.33 -9.83
CA THR A 437 -25.94 29.90 -9.85
C THR A 437 -26.85 30.98 -10.46
N ALA A 438 -28.11 30.64 -10.70
CA ALA A 438 -29.12 31.61 -11.16
C ALA A 438 -29.30 32.77 -10.15
N GLU A 439 -29.19 32.47 -8.86
CA GLU A 439 -29.27 33.39 -7.73
C GLU A 439 -28.00 34.23 -7.54
N LYS A 440 -27.00 34.04 -8.42
CA LYS A 440 -25.70 34.72 -8.36
C LYS A 440 -24.84 34.31 -7.17
N ASP A 441 -25.06 33.12 -6.62
CA ASP A 441 -24.20 32.47 -5.65
C ASP A 441 -23.13 31.62 -6.35
N LEU A 442 -22.21 31.03 -5.60
CA LEU A 442 -21.15 30.18 -6.14
C LEU A 442 -21.41 28.71 -5.76
N TYR A 443 -21.71 27.86 -6.74
CA TYR A 443 -21.61 26.42 -6.56
C TYR A 443 -20.14 26.01 -6.71
N ILE A 444 -19.66 25.20 -5.77
CA ILE A 444 -18.33 24.59 -5.80
C ILE A 444 -18.45 23.09 -5.57
N SER A 445 -17.59 22.33 -6.24
CA SER A 445 -17.49 20.89 -6.08
C SER A 445 -16.06 20.42 -6.26
N ILE A 446 -15.66 19.41 -5.51
CA ILE A 446 -14.44 18.66 -5.75
C ILE A 446 -14.73 17.17 -5.75
N THR A 447 -14.31 16.50 -6.81
CA THR A 447 -14.24 15.04 -6.86
C THR A 447 -12.82 14.59 -6.61
N ILE A 448 -12.61 13.79 -5.58
CA ILE A 448 -11.35 13.07 -5.36
C ILE A 448 -11.51 11.70 -6.03
N PRO A 449 -10.88 11.43 -7.18
CA PRO A 449 -11.15 10.23 -7.97
C PRO A 449 -10.47 8.98 -7.39
N SER A 450 -9.44 9.16 -6.56
CA SER A 450 -8.56 8.08 -6.12
C SER A 450 -8.12 8.22 -4.66
N LEU A 451 -9.10 8.27 -3.73
CA LEU A 451 -8.84 8.44 -2.30
C LEU A 451 -8.57 7.08 -1.61
N ILE A 452 -7.33 6.84 -1.20
CA ILE A 452 -6.93 5.59 -0.54
C ILE A 452 -6.91 5.84 0.95
N VAL A 453 -7.93 5.31 1.65
CA VAL A 453 -8.10 5.48 3.08
C VAL A 453 -8.54 4.18 3.74
N ALA A 454 -8.27 4.08 5.02
CA ALA A 454 -8.63 2.95 5.88
C ALA A 454 -9.07 3.46 7.25
N THR A 455 -9.95 2.69 7.89
CA THR A 455 -10.27 2.81 9.32
C THR A 455 -9.90 1.55 10.09
N HIS A 456 -9.26 0.60 9.41
CA HIS A 456 -8.74 -0.65 9.96
C HIS A 456 -7.44 -1.08 9.26
N GLY A 457 -6.46 -1.55 10.06
CA GLY A 457 -5.16 -2.04 9.58
C GLY A 457 -4.13 -0.93 9.33
N GLY A 458 -2.88 -1.31 9.03
CA GLY A 458 -1.80 -0.34 8.82
C GLY A 458 -1.58 0.55 10.05
N GLY A 459 -1.35 1.85 9.85
CA GLY A 459 -1.09 2.81 10.93
C GLY A 459 -2.31 3.23 11.76
N THR A 460 -3.52 2.82 11.37
CA THR A 460 -4.79 3.26 12.01
C THR A 460 -4.97 2.78 13.46
N GLY A 461 -4.24 1.74 13.85
CA GLY A 461 -4.23 1.20 15.22
C GLY A 461 -3.16 1.80 16.13
N LEU A 462 -2.26 2.64 15.60
CA LEU A 462 -1.18 3.25 16.37
C LEU A 462 -1.72 4.33 17.31
N ALA A 463 -0.93 4.66 18.35
CA ALA A 463 -1.38 5.41 19.52
C ALA A 463 -2.18 6.69 19.18
N THR A 464 -1.51 7.76 18.75
CA THR A 464 -2.18 9.04 18.47
C THR A 464 -3.12 8.95 17.26
N GLN A 465 -2.78 8.13 16.27
CA GLN A 465 -3.58 7.92 15.07
C GLN A 465 -4.97 7.36 15.40
N ASN A 466 -5.03 6.40 16.32
CA ASN A 466 -6.29 5.79 16.73
C ASN A 466 -7.16 6.75 17.54
N GLU A 467 -6.56 7.59 18.40
CA GLU A 467 -7.28 8.64 19.13
C GLU A 467 -7.97 9.60 18.17
N TYR A 468 -7.29 10.05 17.12
CA TYR A 468 -7.85 10.94 16.12
C TYR A 468 -8.94 10.28 15.27
N LEU A 469 -8.79 9.00 14.91
CA LEU A 469 -9.88 8.26 14.26
C LEU A 469 -11.10 8.10 15.18
N ARG A 470 -10.91 7.88 16.49
CA ARG A 470 -12.00 7.85 17.48
C ARG A 470 -12.68 9.20 17.62
N MET A 471 -11.90 10.29 17.62
CA MET A 471 -12.43 11.66 17.64
C MET A 471 -13.34 11.94 16.45
N LEU A 472 -13.01 11.41 15.27
CA LEU A 472 -13.85 11.49 14.07
C LEU A 472 -15.01 10.47 14.07
N GLY A 473 -15.07 9.57 15.06
CA GLY A 473 -16.00 8.44 15.08
C GLY A 473 -15.82 7.52 13.87
N CYS A 474 -14.58 7.33 13.43
CA CYS A 474 -14.19 6.55 12.25
C CYS A 474 -13.37 5.31 12.66
N VAL A 475 -13.83 4.60 13.69
CA VAL A 475 -13.26 3.32 14.15
C VAL A 475 -14.37 2.28 14.17
N GLY A 476 -14.05 1.07 13.70
CA GLY A 476 -15.00 -0.04 13.61
C GLY A 476 -15.51 -0.28 12.19
N ARG A 477 -16.33 -1.32 12.04
CA ARG A 477 -16.81 -1.79 10.74
C ARG A 477 -17.76 -0.78 10.08
N GLY A 478 -17.62 -0.58 8.77
CA GLY A 478 -18.46 0.30 7.95
C GLY A 478 -18.16 1.79 8.11
N THR A 479 -16.98 2.16 8.61
CA THR A 479 -16.62 3.55 8.90
C THR A 479 -15.72 4.19 7.85
N VAL A 480 -15.15 3.43 6.91
CA VAL A 480 -14.23 3.98 5.91
C VAL A 480 -14.88 5.00 4.96
N ASN A 481 -16.15 4.79 4.59
CA ASN A 481 -16.85 5.73 3.72
C ASN A 481 -17.22 7.03 4.45
N LYS A 482 -17.55 6.94 5.75
CA LYS A 482 -17.70 8.10 6.63
C LYS A 482 -16.40 8.92 6.66
N PHE A 483 -15.27 8.24 6.83
CA PHE A 483 -13.97 8.90 6.81
C PHE A 483 -13.66 9.53 5.44
N ALA A 484 -13.98 8.84 4.34
CA ALA A 484 -13.80 9.38 2.99
C ALA A 484 -14.62 10.67 2.74
N GLU A 485 -15.87 10.73 3.20
CA GLU A 485 -16.71 11.93 3.12
C GLU A 485 -16.15 13.09 3.95
N ILE A 486 -15.66 12.81 5.17
CA ILE A 486 -15.00 13.82 6.01
C ILE A 486 -13.76 14.37 5.29
N VAL A 487 -12.91 13.52 4.73
CA VAL A 487 -11.71 13.95 3.97
C VAL A 487 -12.11 14.83 2.79
N ALA A 488 -13.14 14.46 2.03
CA ALA A 488 -13.61 15.25 0.89
C ALA A 488 -14.12 16.63 1.30
N GLY A 489 -14.89 16.71 2.40
CA GLY A 489 -15.36 17.98 2.95
C GLY A 489 -14.22 18.88 3.42
N VAL A 490 -13.19 18.31 4.05
CA VAL A 490 -11.98 19.05 4.44
C VAL A 490 -11.24 19.58 3.22
N VAL A 491 -11.08 18.75 2.17
CA VAL A 491 -10.46 19.18 0.92
C VAL A 491 -11.21 20.35 0.30
N LEU A 492 -12.55 20.28 0.17
CA LEU A 492 -13.34 21.39 -0.38
C LEU A 492 -13.20 22.68 0.44
N ALA A 493 -13.11 22.56 1.77
CA ALA A 493 -12.86 23.70 2.65
C ALA A 493 -11.53 24.39 2.36
N GLY A 494 -10.47 23.60 2.19
CA GLY A 494 -9.15 24.09 1.79
C GLY A 494 -9.19 24.81 0.45
N GLU A 495 -9.78 24.18 -0.56
CA GLU A 495 -9.93 24.73 -1.91
C GLU A 495 -10.66 26.08 -1.91
N LEU A 496 -11.78 26.18 -1.19
CA LEU A 496 -12.54 27.42 -1.04
C LEU A 496 -11.70 28.52 -0.39
N SER A 497 -10.98 28.18 0.68
CA SER A 497 -10.14 29.12 1.41
C SER A 497 -8.97 29.62 0.56
N LEU A 498 -8.16 28.72 0.03
CA LEU A 498 -6.97 29.07 -0.75
C LEU A 498 -7.34 29.76 -2.06
N GLY A 499 -8.33 29.23 -2.79
CA GLY A 499 -8.84 29.87 -4.01
C GLY A 499 -9.26 31.31 -3.77
N SER A 500 -9.96 31.58 -2.65
CA SER A 500 -10.34 32.93 -2.26
C SER A 500 -9.16 33.82 -1.91
N ALA A 501 -8.14 33.30 -1.21
CA ALA A 501 -6.94 34.06 -0.84
C ALA A 501 -6.11 34.47 -2.07
N ILE A 502 -6.02 33.58 -3.07
CA ILE A 502 -5.34 33.88 -4.34
C ILE A 502 -6.14 34.93 -5.12
N SER A 503 -7.46 34.76 -5.25
CA SER A 503 -8.32 35.66 -6.03
C SER A 503 -8.49 37.05 -5.41
N SER A 504 -8.33 37.21 -4.09
CA SER A 504 -8.35 38.51 -3.41
C SER A 504 -7.00 39.24 -3.42
N SER A 505 -5.93 38.61 -3.89
CA SER A 505 -4.53 39.08 -3.73
C SER A 505 -4.04 39.18 -2.28
N ASP A 506 -4.77 38.61 -1.31
CA ASP A 506 -4.39 38.54 0.13
C ASP A 506 -3.37 37.42 0.43
N TRP A 507 -2.98 36.62 -0.57
CA TRP A 507 -2.12 35.43 -0.40
C TRP A 507 -0.71 35.75 0.12
N VAL A 508 -0.11 36.86 -0.32
CA VAL A 508 1.28 37.22 0.02
C VAL A 508 1.40 37.71 1.47
N SER A 509 0.46 38.51 1.96
CA SER A 509 0.51 39.09 3.32
C SER A 509 0.32 38.04 4.42
N SER A 510 -0.53 37.04 4.20
CA SER A 510 -0.81 35.99 5.18
C SER A 510 0.37 35.02 5.37
N HIS A 511 1.05 34.64 4.27
CA HIS A 511 2.27 33.83 4.35
C HIS A 511 3.43 34.59 5.00
N GLU A 512 3.56 35.89 4.75
CA GLU A 512 4.60 36.70 5.38
C GLU A 512 4.41 36.88 6.89
N GLN A 513 3.16 36.94 7.37
CA GLN A 513 2.86 37.19 8.78
C GLN A 513 2.88 35.91 9.65
N TYR A 514 2.45 34.76 9.11
CA TYR A 514 2.29 33.52 9.88
C TYR A 514 3.18 32.36 9.42
N GLY A 515 3.78 32.43 8.23
CA GLY A 515 4.56 31.35 7.62
C GLY A 515 6.08 31.48 7.79
N ARG A 516 6.58 32.55 8.38
CA ARG A 516 8.02 32.73 8.63
C ARG A 516 8.42 32.16 9.99
N ASN A 517 8.89 30.92 10.00
CA ASN A 517 9.86 30.48 11.01
C ASN A 517 11.22 31.05 10.58
N ARG A 518 11.63 32.20 11.15
CA ARG A 518 12.98 32.74 10.95
C ARG A 518 13.98 32.01 11.82
#